data_AF-A0A6I3KX77-F1
#
_entry.id   AF-A0A6I3KX77-F1
#
_cell.length_a   1.000
_cell.length_b   1.000
_cell.length_c   1.000
_cell.angle_alpha   90.00
_cell.angle_beta   90.00
_cell.angle_gamma   90.00
#
_symmetry.space_group_name_H-M   'P 1'
#
loop_
_entity.id
_entity.type
_entity.pdbx_description
1 polymer ?
#
loop_
_entity_poly.entity_id
_entity_poly.type
_entity_poly.pdbx_seq_one_letter_code
_entity_poly.pdbx_strand_id
1 'polypeptide(L)' 'MTRIYLDDDALRRAMAISGVHSEQDAVNLALRFFSTHAAAADFNHPFQARTAS' A
#
# COMPACT_ATOMS: atom_id res chain seq x y z
N MET A 1 11.70 15.56 1.16
CA MET A 1 10.47 14.99 1.75
C MET A 1 9.45 14.84 0.65
N THR A 2 9.06 13.60 0.33
CA THR A 2 8.03 13.30 -0.67
C THR A 2 6.70 13.17 0.04
N ARG A 3 5.68 13.94 -0.36
CA ARG A 3 4.31 13.80 0.17
C ARG A 3 3.52 12.95 -0.80
N ILE A 4 3.01 11.82 -0.33
CA ILE A 4 2.17 10.91 -1.07
C ILE A 4 0.81 10.98 -0.39
N TYR A 5 -0.23 11.33 -1.13
CA TYR A 5 -1.59 11.32 -0.59
C TYR A 5 -2.08 9.87 -0.61
N LEU A 6 -2.35 9.34 0.58
CA LEU A 6 -2.88 8.00 0.78
C LEU A 6 -4.27 8.13 1.39
N ASP A 7 -5.15 7.20 1.03
CA ASP A 7 -6.45 7.08 1.67
C ASP A 7 -6.28 6.62 3.13
N ASP A 8 -6.74 7.44 4.07
CA ASP A 8 -6.59 7.20 5.52
C ASP A 8 -7.27 5.91 5.99
N ASP A 9 -8.38 5.51 5.35
CA ASP A 9 -9.09 4.27 5.70
C ASP A 9 -8.34 3.04 5.17
N ALA A 10 -7.76 3.14 3.97
CA ALA A 10 -6.91 2.09 3.42
C ALA A 10 -5.65 1.90 4.28
N LEU A 11 -5.03 3.00 4.71
CA LEU A 11 -3.87 2.99 5.60
C LEU A 11 -4.22 2.36 6.95
N ARG A 12 -5.32 2.79 7.58
CA ARG A 12 -5.77 2.25 8.87
C ARG A 12 -6.07 0.75 8.79
N ARG A 13 -6.67 0.28 7.69
CA ARG A 13 -6.88 -1.15 7.44
C ARG A 13 -5.57 -1.90 7.25
N ALA A 14 -4.64 -1.37 6.47
CA ALA A 14 -3.32 -1.98 6.26
C ALA A 14 -2.57 -2.12 7.59
N MET A 15 -2.61 -1.09 8.44
CA MET A 15 -2.04 -1.10 9.79
C MET A 15 -2.68 -2.18 10.67
N ALA A 16 -4.01 -2.29 10.67
CA ALA A 16 -4.73 -3.31 11.44
C ALA A 16 -4.40 -4.74 11.00
N ILE A 17 -4.23 -4.98 9.70
CA ILE A 17 -3.89 -6.31 9.15
C ILE A 17 -2.44 -6.68 9.43
N SER A 18 -1.52 -5.72 9.33
CA SER A 18 -0.08 -5.94 9.52
C SER A 18 0.39 -5.83 10.97
N GLY A 19 -0.44 -5.27 11.86
CA GLY A 19 -0.12 -5.06 13.27
C GLY A 19 0.86 -3.92 13.53
N VAL A 20 1.13 -3.04 12.56
CA VAL A 20 2.06 -1.91 12.72
C VAL A 20 1.38 -0.70 13.35
N HIS A 21 2.12 0.06 14.17
CA HIS A 21 1.58 1.16 14.97
C HIS A 21 1.90 2.56 14.41
N SER A 22 2.71 2.65 13.35
CA SER A 22 3.02 3.90 12.67
C SER A 22 2.71 3.84 11.18
N GLU A 23 2.28 4.97 10.63
CA GLU A 23 2.04 5.14 9.19
C GLU A 23 3.30 4.85 8.36
N GLN A 24 4.45 5.32 8.85
CA GLN A 24 5.72 5.12 8.16
C GLN A 24 6.09 3.63 8.08
N ASP A 25 5.81 2.85 9.13
CA ASP A 25 6.06 1.40 9.11
C ASP A 25 5.11 0.68 8.16
N ALA A 26 3.85 1.09 8.09
CA ALA A 26 2.88 0.54 7.13
C ALA A 26 3.32 0.81 5.69
N VAL A 27 3.74 2.04 5.38
CA VAL A 27 4.22 2.43 4.06
C VAL A 27 5.50 1.67 3.70
N ASN A 28 6.46 1.58 4.62
CA ASN A 28 7.70 0.85 4.40
C ASN A 28 7.44 -0.65 4.16
N LEU A 29 6.51 -1.24 4.90
CA LEU A 29 6.13 -2.64 4.74
C LEU A 29 5.45 -2.88 3.38
N ALA A 30 4.52 -2.01 2.99
CA ALA A 30 3.85 -2.08 1.70
C ALA A 30 4.84 -1.95 0.53
N LEU A 31 5.79 -1.02 0.62
CA LEU A 31 6.85 -0.85 -0.39
C LEU A 31 7.75 -2.08 -0.50
N ARG A 32 8.13 -2.68 0.63
CA ARG A 32 8.93 -3.93 0.65
C ARG A 32 8.16 -5.11 0.08
N PHE A 33 6.88 -5.23 0.41
CA PHE A 33 6.02 -6.28 -0.13
C PHE A 33 5.93 -6.15 -1.64
N PHE A 34 5.65 -4.93 -2.13
CA PHE A 34 5.57 -4.62 -3.54
C PHE A 34 6.90 -4.86 -4.26
N SER A 35 8.04 -4.42 -3.71
CA SER A 35 9.35 -4.68 -4.33
C SER A 35 9.70 -6.17 -4.42
N THR A 36 9.18 -6.98 -3.49
CA THR A 36 9.46 -8.42 -3.43
C THR A 36 8.50 -9.21 -4.33
N HIS A 37 7.26 -8.75 -4.51
CA HIS A 37 6.21 -9.46 -5.24
C HIS A 37 5.92 -8.89 -6.63
N ALA A 38 6.40 -7.70 -6.96
CA ALA A 38 6.16 -7.11 -8.27
C ALA A 38 6.96 -7.85 -9.34
N ALA A 39 6.27 -8.72 -10.08
CA ALA A 39 6.77 -9.15 -11.38
C ALA A 39 6.69 -7.95 -12.34
N ALA A 40 7.59 -7.87 -13.34
CA ALA A 40 7.60 -6.77 -14.30
C ALA A 40 6.24 -6.51 -15.00
N ALA A 41 5.35 -7.52 -15.03
CA ALA A 41 3.99 -7.42 -15.55
C ALA A 41 3.03 -6.59 -14.66
N ASP A 42 3.25 -6.54 -13.34
CA ASP A 42 2.37 -5.84 -12.39
C ASP A 42 2.49 -4.31 -12.48
N PHE A 43 3.63 -3.81 -12.99
CA PHE A 43 3.82 -2.38 -13.25
C PHE A 43 3.03 -1.88 -14.47
N ASN A 44 2.59 -2.77 -15.37
CA ASN A 44 1.87 -2.40 -16.58
C ASN A 44 0.34 -2.42 -16.41
N HIS A 45 -0.15 -2.91 -15.27
CA HIS A 45 -1.57 -2.82 -14.91
C HIS A 45 -1.76 -1.81 -13.77
N PRO A 46 -2.44 -0.68 -14.00
CA PRO A 46 -2.86 0.16 -12.89
C PRO A 46 -3.73 -0.70 -11.97
N PHE A 47 -3.39 -0.71 -10.68
CA PHE A 47 -4.15 -1.38 -9.64
C PHE A 47 -5.63 -1.00 -9.82
N GLN A 48 -6.46 -1.96 -10.24
CA GLN A 48 -7.89 -1.75 -10.26
C GLN A 48 -8.36 -1.74 -8.80
N ALA A 49 -8.32 -0.55 -8.19
CA ALA A 49 -9.11 -0.28 -7.01
C ALA A 49 -10.55 -0.53 -7.41
N ARG A 50 -11.08 -1.72 -7.06
CA ARG A 50 -12.49 -2.00 -7.21
C ARG A 50 -13.22 -0.98 -6.34
N THR A 51 -13.74 0.06 -6.98
CA THR A 51 -14.78 0.90 -6.42
C THR A 51 -15.96 -0.04 -6.17
N ALA A 52 -16.18 -0.37 -4.89
CA ALA A 52 -17.41 -1.03 -4.47
C ALA A 52 -18.56 -0.05 -4.72
N SER A 53 -19.45 -0.43 -5.64
CA SER A 53 -20.72 0.24 -5.92
C SER A 53 -21.75 -0.03 -4.82
#